data_AF-A0A662PMS7-F1
#
_entry.id   AF-A0A662PMS7-F1
#
_cell.length_a   1.000
_cell.length_b   1.000
_cell.length_c   1.000
_cell.angle_alpha   90.00
_cell.angle_beta   90.00
_cell.angle_gamma   90.00
#
_symmetry.space_group_name_H-M   'P 1'
#
loop_
_entity.id
_entity.type
_entity.pdbx_description
1 polymer ?
#
loop_
_entity_poly.entity_id
_entity_poly.type
_entity_poly.pdbx_seq_one_letter_code
_entity_poly.pdbx_strand_id
1 'polypeptide(L)'
;MYKTRISAHFLDTAPTENERVVIEGWLQYYDDKDKSWKPLKGVLDFYLRNSYLGLTESNSFGRFSFSFPAPSKGSYELRIKFDGKREFEPCYKSLEFKVLEEEEKRKIMKLARNILLLLIAIMVILLLTVYFAKFR
;
A
#
# COMPACT_ATOMS: atom_id res chain seq x y z
N MET A 1 17.39 -12.94 -19.58
CA MET A 1 16.90 -11.72 -18.92
C MET A 1 16.43 -12.11 -17.52
N TYR A 2 16.62 -11.23 -16.53
CA TYR A 2 16.13 -11.40 -15.17
C TYR A 2 14.66 -11.05 -15.11
N LYS A 3 13.86 -11.93 -14.50
CA LYS A 3 12.46 -11.67 -14.18
C LYS A 3 12.37 -10.51 -13.19
N THR A 4 11.43 -9.60 -13.39
CA THR A 4 11.18 -8.49 -12.47
C THR A 4 9.80 -8.56 -11.85
N ARG A 5 9.65 -7.89 -10.70
CA ARG A 5 8.33 -7.70 -10.08
C ARG A 5 8.26 -6.35 -9.38
N ILE A 6 7.04 -5.86 -9.27
CA ILE A 6 6.67 -4.71 -8.43
C ILE A 6 5.82 -5.24 -7.27
N SER A 7 6.24 -4.96 -6.04
CA SER A 7 5.43 -5.12 -4.84
C SER A 7 5.05 -3.75 -4.32
N ALA A 8 3.76 -3.45 -4.18
CA ALA A 8 3.29 -2.12 -3.82
C ALA A 8 2.01 -2.19 -2.99
N HIS A 9 1.78 -1.17 -2.17
CA HIS A 9 0.58 -1.00 -1.35
C HIS A 9 0.29 0.50 -1.15
N PHE A 10 -0.97 0.80 -0.87
CA PHE A 10 -1.38 2.14 -0.43
C PHE A 10 -1.09 2.31 1.05
N LEU A 11 -0.67 3.51 1.47
CA LEU A 11 -0.61 3.88 2.89
C LEU A 11 -2.02 4.15 3.46
N ASP A 12 -2.91 4.71 2.65
CA ASP A 12 -4.35 4.85 2.93
C ASP A 12 -5.14 4.30 1.73
N THR A 13 -5.95 3.27 1.98
CA THR A 13 -6.76 2.59 0.94
C THR A 13 -8.12 3.25 0.74
N ALA A 14 -8.50 4.21 1.59
CA ALA A 14 -9.83 4.84 1.58
C ALA A 14 -9.74 6.39 1.71
N PRO A 15 -9.03 7.06 0.79
CA PRO A 15 -8.96 8.51 0.76
C PRO A 15 -10.32 9.15 0.44
N THR A 16 -10.53 10.39 0.85
CA THR A 16 -11.59 11.26 0.31
C THR A 16 -11.06 12.03 -0.89
N GLU A 17 -11.95 12.65 -1.65
CA GLU A 17 -11.58 13.48 -2.79
C GLU A 17 -10.52 14.54 -2.40
N ASN A 18 -9.54 14.76 -3.28
CA ASN A 18 -8.38 15.65 -3.09
C ASN A 18 -7.43 15.31 -1.94
N GLU A 19 -7.69 14.28 -1.12
CA GLU A 19 -6.69 13.81 -0.17
C GLU A 19 -5.48 13.22 -0.90
N ARG A 20 -4.32 13.32 -0.26
CA ARG A 20 -3.08 12.77 -0.82
C ARG A 20 -3.10 11.24 -0.71
N VAL A 21 -3.17 10.57 -1.85
CA VAL A 21 -2.92 9.13 -1.96
C VAL A 21 -1.42 8.91 -1.99
N VAL A 22 -0.91 7.99 -1.18
CA VAL A 22 0.51 7.63 -1.14
C VAL A 22 0.66 6.14 -1.39
N ILE A 23 1.56 5.79 -2.30
CA ILE A 23 1.89 4.42 -2.67
C ILE A 23 3.35 4.20 -2.35
N GLU A 24 3.61 3.11 -1.64
CA GLU A 24 4.97 2.65 -1.37
C GLU A 24 5.16 1.23 -1.86
N GLY A 25 6.37 0.94 -2.31
CA GLY A 25 6.67 -0.37 -2.83
C GLY A 25 8.15 -0.60 -3.12
N TRP A 26 8.40 -1.76 -3.72
CA TRP A 26 9.72 -2.22 -4.14
C TRP A 26 9.66 -2.71 -5.59
N LEU A 27 10.64 -2.27 -6.37
CA LEU A 27 11.01 -2.87 -7.66
C LEU A 27 12.14 -3.86 -7.41
N GLN A 28 11.98 -5.07 -7.90
CA GLN A 28 12.90 -6.17 -7.64
C GLN A 28 13.15 -7.01 -8.89
N TYR A 29 14.30 -7.67 -8.94
CA TYR A 29 14.60 -8.71 -9.92
C TYR A 29 14.87 -10.04 -9.23
N TYR A 30 14.64 -11.15 -9.92
CA TYR A 30 14.92 -12.48 -9.40
C TYR A 30 16.35 -12.89 -9.75
N ASP A 31 17.17 -13.16 -8.73
CA ASP A 31 18.51 -13.72 -8.89
C ASP A 31 18.43 -15.24 -8.83
N ASP A 32 18.71 -15.90 -9.96
CA ASP A 32 18.67 -17.36 -10.09
C ASP A 32 19.77 -18.08 -9.31
N LYS A 33 20.87 -17.41 -8.93
CA LYS A 33 21.95 -18.02 -8.15
C LYS A 33 21.59 -18.07 -6.68
N ASP A 34 21.16 -16.92 -6.15
CA ASP A 34 20.77 -16.77 -4.75
C ASP A 34 19.32 -17.20 -4.48
N LYS A 35 18.59 -17.61 -5.53
CA LYS A 35 17.16 -17.97 -5.51
C LYS A 35 16.29 -16.96 -4.76
N SER A 36 16.61 -15.68 -4.88
CA SER A 36 16.00 -14.61 -4.09
C SER A 36 15.70 -13.37 -4.91
N TRP A 37 14.73 -12.58 -4.43
CA TRP A 37 14.39 -11.28 -5.01
C TRP A 37 15.35 -10.22 -4.49
N LYS A 38 16.08 -9.59 -5.41
CA LYS A 38 17.05 -8.52 -5.12
C LYS A 38 16.48 -7.16 -5.50
N PRO A 39 16.89 -6.08 -4.80
CA PRO A 39 16.45 -4.74 -5.13
C PRO A 39 16.88 -4.32 -6.53
N LEU A 40 16.02 -3.59 -7.24
CA LEU A 40 16.31 -3.05 -8.56
C LEU A 40 16.03 -1.54 -8.59
N LYS A 41 17.03 -0.77 -9.02
CA LYS A 41 16.88 0.65 -9.34
C LYS A 41 16.31 0.80 -10.75
N GLY A 42 15.20 1.54 -10.88
CA GLY A 42 14.52 1.74 -12.16
C GLY A 42 13.43 2.80 -12.10
N VAL A 43 13.00 3.26 -13.27
CA VAL A 43 11.91 4.23 -13.43
C VAL A 43 10.58 3.48 -13.51
N LEU A 44 9.59 3.96 -12.76
CA LEU A 44 8.25 3.40 -12.67
C LEU A 44 7.23 4.43 -13.11
N ASP A 45 6.37 4.05 -14.06
CA ASP A 45 5.27 4.88 -14.55
C ASP A 45 3.97 4.51 -13.84
N PHE A 46 3.19 5.53 -13.48
CA PHE A 46 1.92 5.39 -12.78
C PHE A 46 0.78 5.81 -13.69
N TYR A 47 -0.24 4.96 -13.76
CA TYR A 47 -1.44 5.18 -14.54
C TYR A 47 -2.66 4.98 -13.66
N LEU A 48 -3.59 5.92 -13.67
CA LEU A 48 -4.90 5.77 -13.06
C LEU A 48 -5.88 5.37 -14.15
N ARG A 49 -6.38 4.14 -14.08
CA ARG A 49 -7.06 3.46 -15.20
C ARG A 49 -6.13 3.42 -16.41
N ASN A 50 -6.33 4.34 -17.36
CA ASN A 50 -5.50 4.49 -18.56
C ASN A 50 -4.87 5.89 -18.70
N SER A 51 -5.06 6.77 -17.71
CA SER A 51 -4.49 8.12 -17.71
C SER A 51 -3.14 8.13 -17.00
N TYR A 52 -2.11 8.64 -17.66
CA TYR A 52 -0.78 8.81 -17.06
C TYR A 52 -0.83 9.84 -15.92
N LEU A 53 -0.34 9.46 -14.75
CA LEU A 53 -0.23 10.32 -13.58
C LEU A 53 1.17 10.93 -13.43
N GLY A 54 2.21 10.20 -13.84
CA GLY A 54 3.60 10.59 -13.61
C GLY A 54 4.51 9.38 -13.44
N LEU A 55 5.76 9.65 -13.11
CA LEU A 55 6.79 8.65 -12.86
C LEU A 55 7.49 8.88 -11.53
N THR A 56 8.14 7.83 -11.02
CA THR A 56 9.09 7.90 -9.90
C THR A 56 10.29 7.00 -10.21
N GLU A 57 11.39 7.17 -9.48
CA GLU A 57 12.53 6.26 -9.55
C GLU A 57 12.65 5.48 -8.23
N SER A 58 12.87 4.18 -8.31
CA SER A 58 13.25 3.41 -7.12
C SER A 58 14.68 3.74 -6.70
N ASN A 59 14.97 3.69 -5.40
CA ASN A 59 16.30 3.93 -4.87
C ASN A 59 17.22 2.68 -5.00
N SER A 60 18.43 2.74 -4.46
CA SER A 60 19.40 1.62 -4.46
C SER A 60 18.90 0.36 -3.73
N PHE A 61 17.91 0.49 -2.84
CA PHE A 61 17.25 -0.61 -2.15
C PHE A 61 15.97 -1.06 -2.88
N GLY A 62 15.76 -0.58 -4.11
CA GLY A 62 14.57 -0.87 -4.91
C GLY A 62 13.29 -0.23 -4.38
N ARG A 63 13.34 0.55 -3.29
CA ARG A 63 12.16 1.18 -2.70
C ARG A 63 11.75 2.40 -3.51
N PHE A 64 10.45 2.58 -3.70
CA PHE A 64 9.87 3.78 -4.29
C PHE A 64 8.70 4.31 -3.45
N SER A 65 8.43 5.61 -3.62
CA SER A 65 7.24 6.27 -3.09
C SER A 65 6.68 7.20 -4.17
N PHE A 66 5.37 7.20 -4.33
CA PHE A 66 4.65 8.06 -5.27
C PHE A 66 3.38 8.59 -4.61
N SER A 67 3.04 9.85 -4.87
CA SER A 67 1.83 10.46 -4.33
C SER A 67 1.10 11.30 -5.35
N PHE A 68 -0.23 11.26 -5.31
CA PHE A 68 -1.11 12.04 -6.17
C PHE A 68 -2.40 12.41 -5.41
N PRO A 69 -3.12 13.47 -5.82
CA PRO A 69 -4.41 13.81 -5.22
C PRO A 69 -5.48 12.80 -5.65
N ALA A 70 -6.28 12.32 -4.70
CA ALA A 70 -7.38 11.41 -4.97
C ALA A 70 -8.41 12.06 -5.92
N PRO A 71 -8.90 11.33 -6.93
CA PRO A 71 -9.95 11.81 -7.82
C PRO A 71 -11.29 11.92 -7.07
N SER A 72 -12.37 12.21 -7.82
CA SER A 72 -13.73 12.17 -7.30
C SER A 72 -14.11 10.81 -6.68
N LYS A 73 -15.24 10.77 -5.95
CA LYS A 73 -15.79 9.52 -5.40
C LYS A 73 -15.88 8.41 -6.45
N GLY A 74 -15.43 7.20 -6.10
CA GLY A 74 -15.53 6.02 -6.97
C GLY A 74 -14.46 4.97 -6.70
N SER A 75 -14.52 3.88 -7.46
CA SER A 75 -13.49 2.84 -7.47
C SER A 75 -12.51 3.07 -8.62
N TYR A 76 -11.23 2.89 -8.34
CA TYR A 76 -10.15 3.15 -9.29
C TYR A 76 -9.11 2.02 -9.27
N GLU A 77 -8.64 1.66 -10.46
CA GLU A 77 -7.45 0.83 -10.65
C GLU A 77 -6.25 1.75 -10.86
N LEU A 78 -5.22 1.60 -10.03
CA LEU A 78 -3.90 2.19 -10.24
C LEU A 78 -2.98 1.12 -10.81
N ARG A 79 -2.37 1.39 -11.96
CA ARG A 79 -1.38 0.53 -12.60
C ARG A 79 0.01 1.16 -12.48
N ILE A 80 0.95 0.39 -11.95
CA ILE A 80 2.37 0.73 -11.85
C ILE A 80 3.10 -0.11 -12.88
N LYS A 81 3.91 0.51 -13.74
CA LYS A 81 4.59 -0.14 -14.85
C LYS A 81 6.10 0.09 -14.76
N PHE A 82 6.86 -0.98 -14.97
CA PHE A 82 8.29 -0.94 -15.25
C PHE A 82 8.50 -1.46 -16.67
N ASP A 83 9.08 -0.63 -17.54
CA ASP A 83 9.26 -0.95 -18.96
C ASP A 83 10.41 -1.94 -19.24
N GLY A 84 11.11 -2.39 -18.20
CA GLY A 84 12.29 -3.22 -18.38
C GLY A 84 13.51 -2.38 -18.74
N LYS A 85 14.69 -3.01 -18.71
CA LYS A 85 15.95 -2.37 -19.12
C LYS A 85 16.96 -3.45 -19.45
N ARG A 86 17.55 -3.45 -20.66
CA ARG A 86 18.57 -4.41 -21.16
C ARG A 86 18.44 -5.86 -20.66
N GLU A 87 18.87 -6.14 -19.44
CA GLU A 87 18.89 -7.46 -18.82
C GLU A 87 17.63 -7.79 -18.01
N PHE A 88 16.79 -6.82 -17.70
CA PHE A 88 15.60 -6.93 -16.86
C PHE A 88 14.31 -6.88 -17.70
N GLU A 89 13.44 -7.87 -17.50
CA GLU A 89 12.13 -7.94 -18.16
C GLU A 89 11.21 -6.81 -17.69
N PRO A 90 10.28 -6.32 -18.53
CA PRO A 90 9.21 -5.44 -18.09
C PRO A 90 8.25 -6.16 -17.13
N CYS A 91 7.65 -5.41 -16.21
CA CYS A 91 6.58 -5.92 -15.35
C CYS A 91 5.59 -4.82 -15.00
N TYR A 92 4.42 -5.21 -14.48
CA TYR A 92 3.42 -4.27 -13.99
C TYR A 92 2.72 -4.81 -12.74
N LYS A 93 2.09 -3.90 -11.99
CA LYS A 93 1.24 -4.22 -10.84
C LYS A 93 -0.01 -3.34 -10.87
N SER A 94 -1.18 -3.96 -10.76
CA SER A 94 -2.44 -3.25 -10.50
C SER A 94 -2.75 -3.26 -9.00
N LEU A 95 -3.28 -2.15 -8.51
CA LEU A 95 -3.83 -1.97 -7.18
C LEU A 95 -5.20 -1.31 -7.31
N GLU A 96 -6.15 -1.73 -6.48
CA GLU A 96 -7.48 -1.13 -6.43
C GLU A 96 -7.64 -0.32 -5.15
N PHE A 97 -8.29 0.83 -5.25
CA PHE A 97 -8.69 1.63 -4.09
C PHE A 97 -10.04 2.30 -4.35
N LYS A 98 -10.68 2.73 -3.26
CA LYS A 98 -11.97 3.41 -3.29
C LYS A 98 -11.85 4.78 -2.68
N VAL A 99 -12.26 5.81 -3.43
CA VAL A 99 -12.42 7.16 -2.89
C VAL A 99 -13.80 7.25 -2.23
N LEU A 100 -13.82 7.64 -0.96
CA LEU A 100 -15.01 7.77 -0.14
C LEU A 100 -15.51 9.21 -0.08
N GLU A 101 -16.76 9.39 0.32
CA GLU A 101 -17.21 10.70 0.82
C GLU A 101 -16.66 10.98 2.21
N GLU A 102 -16.49 12.26 2.54
CA GLU A 102 -16.03 12.68 3.87
C GLU A 102 -16.93 12.14 4.99
N GLU A 103 -18.24 12.12 4.78
CA GLU A 103 -19.18 11.60 5.77
C GLU A 103 -19.04 10.09 5.96
N GLU A 104 -18.84 9.33 4.87
CA GLU A 104 -18.57 7.89 4.90
C GLU A 104 -17.26 7.60 5.65
N LYS A 105 -16.17 8.29 5.31
CA LYS A 105 -14.87 8.14 5.98
C LYS A 105 -14.98 8.48 7.47
N ARG A 106 -15.69 9.55 7.83
CA ARG A 106 -15.92 9.95 9.22
C ARG A 106 -16.71 8.89 10.00
N LYS A 107 -17.74 8.27 9.40
CA LYS A 107 -18.49 7.17 10.03
C LYS A 107 -17.59 5.97 10.28
N ILE A 108 -16.80 5.56 9.28
CA ILE A 108 -15.86 4.44 9.39
C ILE A 108 -14.82 4.71 10.49
N MET A 109 -14.22 5.89 10.52
CA MET A 109 -13.23 6.26 11.55
C MET A 109 -13.83 6.24 12.96
N LYS A 110 -15.07 6.72 13.14
CA LYS A 110 -15.76 6.65 14.43
C LYS A 110 -15.98 5.21 14.88
N LEU A 111 -16.43 4.34 13.97
CA LEU A 111 -16.62 2.92 14.25
C LEU A 111 -15.31 2.24 14.61
N ALA A 112 -14.25 2.45 13.82
CA ALA A 112 -12.93 1.88 14.07
C ALA A 112 -12.38 2.29 15.44
N ARG A 113 -12.51 3.57 15.80
CA ARG A 113 -12.13 4.08 17.12
C ARG A 113 -12.90 3.40 18.25
N ASN A 114 -14.22 3.26 18.10
CA ASN A 114 -15.06 2.63 19.13
C ASN A 114 -14.73 1.15 19.30
N ILE A 115 -14.47 0.43 18.20
CA ILE A 115 -14.04 -0.98 18.22
C ILE A 115 -12.70 -1.12 18.93
N LEU A 116 -11.72 -0.25 18.63
CA LEU A 116 -10.42 -0.27 19.29
C LEU A 116 -10.54 -0.08 20.81
N LEU A 117 -11.35 0.88 21.25
CA LEU A 117 -11.60 1.11 22.68
C LEU A 117 -12.25 -0.12 23.35
N LEU A 118 -13.17 -0.79 22.66
CA LEU A 118 -13.81 -2.00 23.15
C LEU A 118 -12.82 -3.17 23.28
N LEU A 119 -11.93 -3.36 22.30
CA LEU A 119 -10.86 -4.36 22.38
C LEU A 119 -9.91 -4.11 23.55
N ILE A 120 -9.53 -2.85 23.80
CA ILE A 120 -8.69 -2.46 24.94
C ILE A 120 -9.42 -2.77 26.26
N ALA A 121 -10.70 -2.41 26.37
CA ALA A 121 -11.49 -2.70 27.57
C ALA A 121 -11.58 -4.20 27.86
N ILE A 122 -11.82 -5.03 26.84
CA ILE A 122 -11.83 -6.50 26.96
C ILE A 122 -10.47 -7.01 27.44
N MET A 123 -9.38 -6.50 26.86
CA MET A 123 -8.02 -6.90 27.26
C MET A 123 -7.74 -6.56 28.73
N VAL A 124 -8.16 -5.38 29.20
CA VAL A 124 -8.01 -4.99 30.61
C VAL A 124 -8.83 -5.90 31.54
N ILE A 125 -10.07 -6.21 31.17
CA ILE A 125 -10.91 -7.14 31.94
C ILE A 125 -10.25 -8.52 32.04
N LEU A 126 -9.70 -9.04 30.93
CA LEU A 126 -8.98 -10.32 30.92
C LEU A 126 -7.73 -10.31 31.81
N LEU A 127 -6.97 -9.22 31.82
CA LEU A 127 -5.81 -9.09 32.71
C LEU A 127 -6.23 -9.05 34.19
N LEU A 128 -7.31 -8.35 34.51
CA LEU A 128 -7.85 -8.30 35.87
C LEU A 128 -8.34 -9.67 36.33
N THR A 129 -9.06 -10.42 35.50
CA THR A 129 -9.55 -11.75 35.87
C THR A 129 -8.39 -12.72 36.12
N VAL A 130 -7.33 -12.70 35.30
CA VAL A 130 -6.12 -13.50 35.53
C VAL A 130 -5.41 -13.09 36.81
N TYR A 131 -5.29 -11.78 37.08
CA TYR A 131 -4.70 -11.27 38.31
C TYR A 131 -5.46 -11.76 39.55
N PHE A 132 -6.78 -11.57 39.58
CA PHE A 132 -7.61 -12.02 40.70
C PHE A 132 -7.64 -13.55 40.85
N ALA A 133 -7.56 -14.31 39.75
CA ALA A 133 -7.47 -15.77 39.79
C ALA A 133 -6.13 -16.27 40.36
N LYS A 134 -5.04 -15.52 40.18
CA LYS A 134 -3.70 -15.87 40.69
C LYS A 134 -3.50 -15.51 42.17
N PHE A 135 -4.19 -14.48 42.66
CA PHE A 135 -4.11 -14.00 44.04
C PHE A 135 -5.25 -14.52 44.94
N ARG A 136 -6.01 -15.50 44.45
CA ARG A 136 -6.99 -16.27 45.21
C ARG A 136 -6.43 -17.67 45.45
#